data_AF-A0A150MQK6-F1
#
_entry.id   AF-A0A150MQK6-F1
#
_cell.length_a   1.000
_cell.length_b   1.000
_cell.length_c   1.000
_cell.angle_alpha   90.00
_cell.angle_beta   90.00
_cell.angle_gamma   90.00
#
_symmetry.space_group_name_H-M   'P 1'
#
loop_
_entity.id
_entity.type
_entity.pdbx_description
1 polymer ?
#
loop_
_entity_poly.entity_id
_entity_poly.type
_entity_poly.pdbx_seq_one_letter_code
_entity_poly.pdbx_strand_id
1 'polypeptide(L)' 'MSGTSMATPICAGIVALMLQAKPTATPDEIKQALKDGADLWKGRDPNVYGAGYVNAKRAVERLRQG' A
#
# COMPACT_ATOMS: atom_id res chain seq x y z
N MET A 1 7.97 20.06 2.20
CA MET A 1 8.01 18.91 3.11
C MET A 1 8.46 17.68 2.34
N SER A 2 9.68 17.20 2.54
CA SER A 2 10.22 16.01 1.86
C SER A 2 10.92 15.13 2.91
N GLY A 3 10.53 13.87 3.01
CA GLY A 3 11.14 12.93 3.95
C GLY A 3 10.29 11.69 4.14
N THR A 4 10.93 10.58 4.47
CA THR A 4 10.25 9.31 4.79
C THR A 4 9.22 9.48 5.91
N SER A 5 9.46 10.42 6.84
CA SER A 5 8.53 10.80 7.91
C SER A 5 7.15 11.26 7.43
N MET A 6 7.03 11.76 6.20
CA MET A 6 5.74 12.14 5.60
C MET A 6 5.11 11.00 4.81
N ALA A 7 5.92 10.09 4.24
CA ALA A 7 5.41 8.91 3.54
C ALA A 7 4.79 7.88 4.50
N THR A 8 5.41 7.69 5.68
CA THR A 8 4.91 6.76 6.70
C THR A 8 3.46 7.03 7.16
N PRO A 9 3.08 8.25 7.57
CA PRO A 9 1.70 8.53 7.98
C PRO A 9 0.70 8.44 6.81
N ILE A 10 1.13 8.69 5.56
CA ILE A 10 0.29 8.46 4.38
C ILE A 10 -0.03 6.97 4.24
N CYS A 11 0.99 6.09 4.33
CA CYS A 11 0.77 4.65 4.31
C CYS A 11 -0.13 4.20 5.46
N ALA A 12 0.06 4.73 6.67
CA ALA A 12 -0.80 4.42 7.81
C ALA A 12 -2.27 4.83 7.57
N GLY A 13 -2.52 6.00 6.98
CA GLY A 13 -3.87 6.44 6.59
C GLY A 13 -4.52 5.53 5.55
N ILE A 14 -3.75 5.03 4.58
CA ILE A 14 -4.26 4.06 3.59
C ILE A 14 -4.64 2.75 4.27
N VAL A 15 -3.81 2.25 5.19
CA VAL A 15 -4.12 1.04 5.98
C VAL A 15 -5.39 1.24 6.82
N ALA A 16 -5.61 2.43 7.39
CA ALA A 16 -6.84 2.73 8.11
C ALA A 16 -8.08 2.62 7.19
N LEU A 17 -8.01 3.13 5.95
CA LEU A 17 -9.08 2.97 4.96
C LEU A 17 -9.29 1.50 4.55
N MET A 18 -8.21 0.73 4.44
CA MET A 18 -8.28 -0.71 4.16
C MET A 18 -8.99 -1.47 5.28
N LEU A 19 -8.66 -1.19 6.54
CA LEU A 19 -9.33 -1.75 7.71
C LEU A 19 -10.79 -1.30 7.81
N GLN A 20 -11.11 -0.06 7.44
CA GLN A 20 -12.50 0.38 7.34
C GLN A 20 -13.29 -0.43 6.29
N ALA A 21 -12.64 -0.84 5.20
CA ALA A 21 -13.27 -1.64 4.14
C ALA A 21 -13.37 -3.14 4.46
N LYS A 22 -12.37 -3.72 5.16
CA LYS A 22 -12.34 -5.12 5.61
C LYS A 22 -11.81 -5.18 7.07
N PRO A 23 -12.67 -5.01 8.10
CA PRO A 23 -12.23 -4.94 9.50
C PRO A 23 -11.57 -6.20 10.05
N THR A 24 -11.82 -7.35 9.41
CA THR A 24 -11.24 -8.65 9.78
C THR A 24 -9.92 -8.95 9.09
N ALA A 25 -9.41 -8.02 8.26
CA ALA A 25 -8.17 -8.20 7.53
C ALA A 25 -6.98 -8.39 8.48
N THR A 26 -6.17 -9.39 8.18
CA THR A 26 -4.90 -9.66 8.87
C THR A 26 -3.80 -8.72 8.38
N PRO A 27 -2.73 -8.51 9.18
CA PRO A 27 -1.59 -7.72 8.75
C PRO A 27 -0.94 -8.22 7.44
N ASP A 28 -0.95 -9.53 7.20
CA ASP A 28 -0.39 -10.13 5.99
C ASP A 28 -1.25 -9.84 4.76
N GLU A 29 -2.58 -9.95 4.86
CA GLU A 29 -3.49 -9.57 3.77
C GLU A 29 -3.35 -8.08 3.41
N ILE A 30 -3.23 -7.21 4.43
CA ILE A 30 -3.00 -5.77 4.21
C ILE A 30 -1.67 -5.55 3.48
N LYS A 31 -0.59 -6.19 3.94
CA LYS A 31 0.73 -6.07 3.34
C LYS A 31 0.75 -6.57 1.90
N GLN A 32 0.10 -7.69 1.61
CA GLN A 32 0.00 -8.23 0.26
C GLN A 32 -0.80 -7.29 -0.65
N ALA A 33 -1.99 -6.85 -0.21
CA ALA A 33 -2.83 -5.95 -0.99
C ALA A 33 -2.14 -4.60 -1.29
N LEU A 34 -1.37 -4.05 -0.35
CA LEU A 34 -0.56 -2.85 -0.59
C LEU A 34 0.50 -3.07 -1.67
N LYS A 35 1.21 -4.20 -1.63
CA LYS A 35 2.26 -4.52 -2.61
C LYS A 35 1.68 -4.80 -3.99
N ASP A 36 0.62 -5.60 -4.06
CA ASP A 36 -0.01 -6.01 -5.32
C ASP A 36 -0.86 -4.91 -5.96
N GLY A 37 -1.27 -3.93 -5.14
CA GLY A 37 -1.94 -2.72 -5.58
C GLY A 37 -0.98 -1.64 -6.06
N ALA A 38 0.32 -1.70 -5.74
CA ALA A 38 1.27 -0.64 -6.03
C ALA A 38 1.49 -0.44 -7.55
N ASP A 39 1.73 0.82 -7.93
CA ASP A 39 2.13 1.19 -9.28
C ASP A 39 3.65 1.00 -9.44
N LEU A 40 4.04 0.00 -10.24
CA LEU A 40 5.43 -0.30 -10.55
C LEU A 40 6.13 0.90 -11.22
N TRP A 41 7.24 1.34 -10.63
CA TRP A 41 8.07 2.37 -11.24
C TRP A 41 9.03 1.73 -12.24
N LYS A 42 8.69 1.78 -13.52
CA LYS A 42 9.54 1.25 -14.59
C LYS A 42 10.80 2.10 -14.75
N GLY A 43 11.96 1.46 -14.90
CA GLY A 43 13.25 2.13 -15.15
C GLY A 43 13.99 2.64 -13.90
N ARG A 44 13.61 2.17 -12.70
CA ARG A 44 14.26 2.49 -11.42
C ARG A 44 14.71 1.21 -10.72
N ASP A 45 15.74 1.30 -9.89
CA ASP A 45 16.26 0.15 -9.13
C ASP A 45 15.18 -0.40 -8.18
N PRO A 46 14.77 -1.67 -8.31
CA PRO A 46 13.81 -2.31 -7.41
C PRO A 46 14.23 -2.27 -5.93
N ASN A 47 15.52 -2.26 -5.63
CA ASN A 47 16.02 -2.16 -4.25
C ASN A 47 15.73 -0.80 -3.60
N VAL A 48 15.42 0.22 -4.40
CA VAL A 48 15.10 1.57 -3.91
C VAL A 48 13.59 1.75 -3.69
N TYR A 49 12.74 1.12 -4.51
CA TYR A 49 11.29 1.38 -4.52
C TYR A 49 10.42 0.17 -4.20
N GLY A 50 11.01 -1.02 -4.04
CA GLY A 50 10.29 -2.25 -3.72
C GLY A 50 9.18 -2.55 -4.74
N ALA A 51 7.95 -2.70 -4.24
CA ALA A 51 6.79 -2.97 -5.09
C ALA A 51 6.37 -1.78 -5.98
N GLY A 52 6.84 -0.56 -5.67
CA GLY A 52 6.51 0.65 -6.41
C GLY A 52 5.79 1.70 -5.55
N TYR A 53 5.09 2.61 -6.23
CA TYR A 53 4.35 3.70 -5.59
C TYR A 53 2.99 3.22 -5.06
N VAL A 54 2.63 3.61 -3.84
CA VAL A 54 1.37 3.17 -3.24
C VAL A 54 0.16 3.67 -4.03
N ASN A 55 -0.79 2.78 -4.32
CA ASN A 55 -2.07 3.13 -4.92
C ASN A 55 -3.20 2.71 -3.98
N ALA A 56 -3.74 3.69 -3.23
CA ALA A 56 -4.74 3.43 -2.20
C ALA A 56 -6.01 2.75 -2.74
N LYS A 57 -6.50 3.19 -3.91
CA LYS A 57 -7.69 2.62 -4.54
C LYS A 57 -7.49 1.14 -4.89
N ARG A 58 -6.39 0.82 -5.58
CA ARG A 58 -6.08 -0.57 -5.93
C ARG A 58 -5.82 -1.42 -4.71
N ALA A 59 -5.14 -0.91 -3.68
CA ALA A 59 -4.90 -1.66 -2.45
C ALA A 59 -6.22 -2.05 -1.75
N VAL A 60 -7.18 -1.13 -1.66
CA VAL A 60 -8.52 -1.43 -1.12
C VAL A 60 -9.28 -2.42 -2.01
N GLU A 61 -9.21 -2.27 -3.33
CA GLU A 61 -9.84 -3.21 -4.27
C GLU A 61 -9.23 -4.62 -4.16
N ARG A 62 -7.91 -4.74 -4.07
CA ARG A 62 -7.20 -6.01 -3.88
C ARG A 62 -7.58 -6.68 -2.58
N LEU A 63 -7.64 -5.92 -1.48
CA LEU A 63 -7.99 -6.46 -0.16
C LEU A 63 -9.42 -7.02 -0.12
N ARG A 64 -10.34 -6.47 -0.91
CA ARG A 64 -11.73 -6.95 -0.99
C ARG A 64 -11.91 -8.19 -1.88
N GLN A 65 -10.93 -8.49 -2.72
CA GLN A 65 -10.97 -9.61 -3.68
C GLN A 65 -10.34 -10.90 -3.14
N GLY A 66 -9.49 -10.80 -2.10
CA GLY A 66 -8.97 -11.94 -1.34
C GLY A 66 -9.79 -12.21 -0.10
#